data_AF-A0A5R8ZXF2-F1
#
_entry.id   AF-A0A5R8ZXF2-F1
#
_cell.length_a   1.000
_cell.length_b   1.000
_cell.length_c   1.000
_cell.angle_alpha   90.00
_cell.angle_beta   90.00
_cell.angle_gamma   90.00
#
_symmetry.space_group_name_H-M   'P 1'
#
loop_
_entity.id
_entity.type
_entity.pdbx_description
1 polymer ?
#
loop_
_entity_poly.entity_id
_entity_poly.type
_entity_poly.pdbx_seq_one_letter_code
_entity_poly.pdbx_strand_id
1 'polypeptide(L)'
;MLNKQKFGIELYENLGKLFYAMASIDGTVHTKEIDHLRSYIRSYWLAVDSIEDEYGSDAAFRIETTFDWSLEYEKGAEDSFKQFKEFYKEHNKIFTPAVKRLVLDTANAMANAYAGKNKAELILLSKIEILFR
;
A
#
# COMPACT_ATOMS: atom_id res chain seq x y z
N MET A 1 -12.91 -12.38 18.30
CA MET A 1 -11.44 -12.34 18.33
C MET A 1 -10.83 -12.85 17.01
N LEU A 2 -11.29 -13.98 16.44
CA LEU A 2 -10.85 -14.48 15.11
C LEU A 2 -10.99 -13.51 13.91
N ASN A 3 -12.00 -12.64 13.90
CA ASN A 3 -12.24 -11.76 12.74
C ASN A 3 -11.25 -10.60 12.62
N LYS A 4 -10.77 -10.03 13.74
CA LYS A 4 -9.87 -8.86 13.69
C LYS A 4 -8.50 -9.21 13.11
N GLN A 5 -7.95 -10.38 13.48
CA GLN A 5 -6.70 -10.91 12.93
C GLN A 5 -6.72 -11.05 11.42
N LYS A 6 -7.83 -11.61 10.91
CA LYS A 6 -8.01 -11.81 9.48
C LYS A 6 -8.05 -10.47 8.73
N PHE A 7 -8.75 -9.47 9.29
CA PHE A 7 -8.87 -8.16 8.66
C PHE A 7 -7.56 -7.35 8.66
N GLY A 8 -6.74 -7.43 9.72
CA GLY A 8 -5.43 -6.77 9.74
C GLY A 8 -4.48 -7.34 8.69
N ILE A 9 -4.43 -8.68 8.57
CA ILE A 9 -3.63 -9.35 7.54
C ILE A 9 -4.10 -8.96 6.14
N GLU A 10 -5.41 -9.04 5.87
CA GLU A 10 -5.97 -8.68 4.57
C GLU A 10 -5.76 -7.19 4.23
N LEU A 11 -5.77 -6.29 5.23
CA LEU A 11 -5.42 -4.89 5.03
C LEU A 11 -3.99 -4.75 4.50
N TYR A 12 -3.01 -5.31 5.21
CA TYR A 12 -1.60 -5.19 4.82
C TYR A 12 -1.29 -5.88 3.49
N GLU A 13 -1.94 -7.00 3.19
CA GLU A 13 -1.86 -7.63 1.87
C GLU A 13 -2.39 -6.70 0.77
N ASN A 14 -3.56 -6.09 0.96
CA ASN A 14 -4.13 -5.18 -0.04
C ASN A 14 -3.33 -3.87 -0.17
N LEU A 15 -2.65 -3.42 0.89
CA LEU A 15 -1.70 -2.33 0.82
C LEU A 15 -0.46 -2.71 -0.01
N GLY A 16 0.08 -3.92 0.14
CA GLY A 16 1.15 -4.43 -0.71
C GLY A 16 0.78 -4.43 -2.18
N LYS A 17 -0.44 -4.85 -2.53
CA LYS A 17 -0.98 -4.79 -3.90
C LYS A 17 -1.10 -3.35 -4.42
N LEU A 18 -1.58 -2.44 -3.58
CA LEU A 18 -1.69 -1.02 -3.94
C LEU A 18 -0.33 -0.39 -4.24
N PHE A 19 0.66 -0.63 -3.38
CA PHE A 19 1.99 -0.06 -3.57
C PHE A 19 2.72 -0.69 -4.75
N TYR A 20 2.51 -1.99 -5.01
CA TYR A 20 2.96 -2.61 -6.25
C TYR A 20 2.30 -1.97 -7.47
N ALA A 21 0.98 -1.73 -7.44
CA ALA A 21 0.30 -1.02 -8.51
C ALA A 21 0.91 0.37 -8.73
N MET A 22 1.25 1.10 -7.66
CA MET A 22 1.91 2.40 -7.76
C MET A 22 3.24 2.31 -8.49
N ALA A 23 4.12 1.40 -8.08
CA ALA A 23 5.47 1.29 -8.65
C ALA A 23 5.51 0.67 -10.06
N SER A 24 4.46 -0.05 -10.49
CA SER A 24 4.44 -0.77 -11.77
C SER A 24 3.52 -0.15 -12.81
N ILE A 25 2.77 0.91 -12.48
CA ILE A 25 1.72 1.46 -13.35
C ILE A 25 2.25 2.02 -14.67
N ASP A 26 3.52 2.43 -14.70
CA ASP A 26 4.18 2.90 -15.90
C ASP A 26 4.98 1.82 -16.66
N GLY A 27 4.95 0.59 -16.14
CA GLY A 27 5.59 -0.58 -16.73
C GLY A 27 7.02 -0.84 -16.27
N THR A 28 7.57 -0.08 -15.31
CA THR A 28 8.91 -0.38 -14.76
C THR A 28 9.00 -0.04 -13.27
N VAL A 29 9.33 -1.04 -12.45
CA VAL A 29 9.56 -0.83 -11.01
C VAL A 29 11.01 -0.41 -10.77
N HIS A 30 11.20 0.77 -10.16
CA HIS A 30 12.52 1.27 -9.80
C HIS A 30 12.92 0.92 -8.37
N THR A 31 14.19 0.52 -8.17
CA THR A 31 14.71 0.15 -6.85
C THR A 31 14.53 1.24 -5.79
N LYS A 32 14.62 2.51 -6.18
CA LYS A 32 14.38 3.65 -5.28
C LYS A 32 12.97 3.67 -4.71
N GLU A 33 11.96 3.30 -5.50
CA GLU A 33 10.57 3.25 -5.03
C GLU A 33 10.39 2.15 -3.99
N ILE A 34 11.02 1.00 -4.22
CA ILE A 34 11.04 -0.14 -3.27
C ILE A 34 11.73 0.27 -1.96
N ASP A 35 12.87 0.95 -2.05
CA ASP A 35 13.61 1.41 -0.87
C ASP A 35 12.80 2.42 -0.04
N HIS A 36 12.10 3.34 -0.71
CA HIS A 36 11.19 4.27 -0.03
C HIS A 36 9.99 3.56 0.62
N LEU A 37 9.38 2.58 -0.06
CA LEU A 37 8.32 1.76 0.52
C LEU A 37 8.81 1.06 1.80
N ARG A 38 9.94 0.35 1.73
CA ARG A 38 10.54 -0.36 2.88
C ARG A 38 10.91 0.60 4.02
N SER A 39 11.42 1.78 3.71
CA SER A 39 11.71 2.83 4.69
C SER A 39 10.44 3.29 5.40
N TYR A 40 9.35 3.52 4.66
CA TYR A 40 8.07 3.93 5.23
C TYR A 40 7.44 2.84 6.10
N ILE A 41 7.55 1.58 5.68
CA ILE A 41 7.06 0.44 6.47
C ILE A 41 7.73 0.41 7.83
N ARG A 42 9.07 0.48 7.84
CA ARG A 42 9.86 0.45 9.08
C ARG A 42 9.67 1.69 9.96
N SER A 43 9.48 2.86 9.35
CA SER A 43 9.42 4.13 10.09
C SER A 43 8.02 4.47 10.62
N TYR A 44 6.96 4.04 9.92
CA TYR A 44 5.61 4.52 10.19
C TYR A 44 4.59 3.40 10.34
N TRP A 45 4.59 2.40 9.44
CA TRP A 45 3.58 1.34 9.49
C TRP A 45 3.73 0.45 10.72
N LEU A 46 4.97 0.13 11.13
CA LEU A 46 5.22 -0.59 12.38
C LEU A 46 4.71 0.15 13.62
N ALA A 47 4.79 1.48 13.61
CA ALA A 47 4.32 2.29 14.73
C ALA A 47 2.77 2.31 14.81
N VAL A 48 2.09 2.42 13.67
CA VAL A 48 0.62 2.31 13.61
C VAL A 48 0.14 0.94 14.09
N ASP A 49 0.81 -0.13 13.65
CA ASP A 49 0.52 -1.51 14.06
C ASP A 49 0.60 -1.68 15.59
N SER A 50 1.62 -1.07 16.21
CA SER A 50 1.84 -1.12 17.66
C SER A 50 0.84 -0.31 18.50
N ILE A 51 0.15 0.67 17.89
CA ILE A 51 -0.78 1.58 18.57
C ILE A 51 -2.23 1.11 18.40
N GLU A 52 -2.58 0.62 17.21
CA GLU A 52 -3.95 0.22 16.89
C GLU A 52 -4.27 -1.25 17.22
N ASP A 53 -3.27 -2.13 17.46
CA ASP A 53 -3.58 -3.54 17.73
C ASP A 53 -2.58 -4.35 18.60
N GLU A 54 -3.11 -5.42 19.21
CA GLU A 54 -2.41 -6.46 20.01
C GLU A 54 -1.53 -7.41 19.14
N TYR A 55 -1.25 -7.04 17.89
CA TYR A 55 -0.93 -7.96 16.77
C TYR A 55 0.54 -8.11 16.41
N GLY A 56 1.42 -7.58 17.27
CA GLY A 56 2.85 -7.76 17.14
C GLY A 56 3.47 -6.94 16.00
N SER A 57 4.75 -6.65 16.14
CA SER A 57 5.54 -5.80 15.25
C SER A 57 5.72 -6.31 13.81
N ASP A 58 5.02 -7.36 13.40
CA ASP A 58 5.39 -8.10 12.19
C ASP A 58 4.31 -8.04 11.08
N ALA A 59 3.10 -7.53 11.36
CA ALA A 59 2.02 -7.55 10.38
C ALA A 59 2.27 -6.54 9.25
N ALA A 60 2.89 -5.39 9.53
CA ALA A 60 3.31 -4.45 8.48
C ALA A 60 4.29 -5.04 7.45
N PHE A 61 5.11 -6.06 7.78
CA PHE A 61 5.98 -6.74 6.80
C PHE A 61 5.20 -7.55 5.76
N ARG A 62 3.90 -7.81 5.99
CA ARG A 62 3.02 -8.37 4.95
C ARG A 62 2.93 -7.46 3.73
N ILE A 63 3.03 -6.14 3.91
CA ILE A 63 3.09 -5.19 2.80
C ILE A 63 4.28 -5.53 1.90
N GLU A 64 5.48 -5.67 2.46
CA GLU A 64 6.71 -6.03 1.71
C GLU A 64 6.54 -7.40 1.03
N THR A 65 6.06 -8.40 1.77
CA THR A 65 5.88 -9.77 1.26
C THR A 65 4.94 -9.81 0.06
N THR A 66 3.79 -9.12 0.14
CA THR A 66 2.82 -9.08 -0.95
C THR A 66 3.29 -8.24 -2.13
N PHE A 67 4.04 -7.17 -1.87
CA PHE A 67 4.70 -6.40 -2.93
C PHE A 67 5.68 -7.26 -3.71
N ASP A 68 6.60 -7.94 -3.01
CA ASP A 68 7.64 -8.76 -3.63
C ASP A 68 7.03 -9.92 -4.42
N TRP A 69 5.97 -10.56 -3.90
CA TRP A 69 5.22 -11.57 -4.65
C TRP A 69 4.54 -10.99 -5.90
N SER A 70 3.96 -9.79 -5.80
CA SER A 70 3.34 -9.15 -6.97
C SER A 70 4.37 -8.81 -8.05
N LEU A 71 5.58 -8.42 -7.63
CA LEU A 71 6.71 -8.15 -8.51
C LEU A 71 7.26 -9.42 -9.17
N GLU A 72 7.52 -10.47 -8.39
CA GLU A 72 8.05 -11.75 -8.88
C GLU A 72 7.15 -12.38 -9.96
N TYR A 73 5.84 -12.26 -9.78
CA TYR A 73 4.84 -12.80 -10.70
C TYR A 73 4.26 -11.78 -11.68
N GLU A 74 4.90 -10.61 -11.81
CA GLU A 74 4.54 -9.54 -12.75
C GLU A 74 3.03 -9.28 -12.81
N LYS A 75 2.40 -9.09 -11.64
CA LYS A 75 0.95 -8.87 -11.57
C LYS A 75 0.55 -7.62 -12.35
N GLY A 76 -0.70 -7.58 -12.82
CA GLY A 76 -1.25 -6.39 -13.48
C GLY A 76 -1.41 -5.24 -12.49
N ALA A 77 -0.85 -4.07 -12.80
CA ALA A 77 -0.94 -2.88 -11.95
C ALA A 77 -2.40 -2.44 -11.73
N GLU A 78 -3.19 -2.32 -12.81
CA GLU A 78 -4.61 -1.94 -12.74
C GLU A 78 -5.46 -2.98 -12.01
N ASP A 79 -5.17 -4.27 -12.17
CA ASP A 79 -5.86 -5.35 -11.44
C ASP A 79 -5.51 -5.33 -9.94
N SER A 80 -4.26 -5.05 -9.60
CA SER A 80 -3.80 -4.92 -8.21
C SER A 80 -4.47 -3.72 -7.53
N PHE A 81 -4.56 -2.58 -8.23
CA PHE A 81 -5.32 -1.42 -7.76
C PHE A 81 -6.82 -1.72 -7.63
N LYS A 82 -7.41 -2.44 -8.58
CA LYS A 82 -8.82 -2.84 -8.53
C LYS A 82 -9.11 -3.69 -7.29
N GLN A 83 -8.28 -4.68 -6.99
CA GLN A 83 -8.42 -5.51 -5.79
C GLN A 83 -8.36 -4.69 -4.51
N PHE A 84 -7.39 -3.76 -4.40
CA PHE A 84 -7.33 -2.83 -3.27
C PHE A 84 -8.60 -1.99 -3.15
N LYS A 85 -9.10 -1.46 -4.27
CA LYS A 85 -10.31 -0.63 -4.31
C LYS A 85 -11.55 -1.40 -3.86
N GLU A 86 -11.69 -2.66 -4.27
CA GLU A 86 -12.78 -3.54 -3.84
C GLU A 86 -12.70 -3.80 -2.34
N PHE A 87 -11.52 -4.18 -1.83
CA PHE A 87 -11.28 -4.36 -0.40
C PHE A 87 -11.60 -3.10 0.42
N TYR A 88 -11.14 -1.93 -0.04
CA TYR A 88 -11.45 -0.66 0.63
C TYR A 88 -12.95 -0.41 0.73
N LYS A 89 -13.72 -0.67 -0.34
CA LYS A 89 -15.17 -0.44 -0.34
C LYS A 89 -15.88 -1.35 0.65
N GLU A 90 -15.49 -2.63 0.70
CA GLU A 90 -16.06 -3.64 1.58
C GLU A 90 -15.68 -3.40 3.06
N HIS A 91 -14.49 -2.88 3.31
CA HIS A 91 -13.92 -2.72 4.65
C HIS A 91 -13.61 -1.27 5.03
N ASN A 92 -14.33 -0.28 4.48
CA ASN A 92 -13.99 1.15 4.68
C ASN A 92 -13.83 1.60 6.14
N LYS A 93 -14.48 0.90 7.09
CA LYS A 93 -14.41 1.22 8.54
C LYS A 93 -13.04 1.02 9.17
N ILE A 94 -12.19 0.15 8.61
CA ILE A 94 -10.81 -0.04 9.11
C ILE A 94 -9.84 1.02 8.56
N PHE A 95 -10.24 1.76 7.52
CA PHE A 95 -9.45 2.85 6.97
C PHE A 95 -9.72 4.14 7.75
N THR A 96 -9.16 4.22 8.95
CA THR A 96 -9.20 5.44 9.77
C THR A 96 -8.56 6.62 9.02
N PRO A 97 -8.85 7.87 9.41
CA PRO A 97 -8.17 9.03 8.81
C PRO A 97 -6.63 8.94 8.88
N ALA A 98 -6.09 8.33 9.94
CA ALA A 98 -4.66 8.10 10.09
C ALA A 98 -4.13 7.09 9.07
N VAL A 99 -4.80 5.93 8.93
CA VAL A 99 -4.45 4.91 7.94
C VAL A 99 -4.53 5.50 6.53
N LYS A 100 -5.63 6.18 6.17
CA LYS A 100 -5.78 6.83 4.84
C LYS A 100 -4.65 7.81 4.54
N ARG A 101 -4.28 8.64 5.51
CA ARG A 101 -3.15 9.58 5.37
C ARG A 101 -1.84 8.82 5.15
N LEU A 102 -1.56 7.81 5.95
CA LEU A 102 -0.32 7.05 5.82
C LEU A 102 -0.21 6.30 4.48
N VAL A 103 -1.33 5.79 3.94
CA VAL A 103 -1.39 5.23 2.58
C VAL A 103 -1.01 6.28 1.55
N LEU A 104 -1.62 7.47 1.61
CA LEU A 104 -1.32 8.56 0.67
C LEU A 104 0.13 9.05 0.78
N ASP A 105 0.65 9.19 1.99
CA ASP A 105 2.03 9.63 2.22
C ASP A 105 3.04 8.60 1.69
N THR A 106 2.77 7.30 1.91
CA THR A 106 3.61 6.22 1.39
C THR A 106 3.57 6.20 -0.14
N ALA A 107 2.39 6.26 -0.75
CA ALA A 107 2.22 6.27 -2.19
C ALA A 107 2.88 7.49 -2.85
N ASN A 108 2.76 8.68 -2.24
CA ASN A 108 3.44 9.89 -2.69
C ASN A 108 4.96 9.76 -2.57
N ALA A 109 5.48 9.18 -1.48
CA ALA A 109 6.91 8.99 -1.31
C ALA A 109 7.51 8.09 -2.39
N MET A 110 6.81 7.02 -2.76
CA MET A 110 7.21 6.14 -3.86
C MET A 110 7.24 6.90 -5.19
N ALA A 111 6.14 7.54 -5.59
CA ALA A 111 6.06 8.26 -6.86
C ALA A 111 7.03 9.47 -6.97
N ASN A 112 7.46 10.04 -5.84
CA ASN A 112 8.46 11.12 -5.83
C ASN A 112 9.91 10.62 -5.74
N ALA A 113 10.14 9.33 -5.48
CA ALA A 113 11.47 8.74 -5.35
C ALA A 113 12.25 8.75 -6.68
N TYR A 114 11.52 8.76 -7.80
CA TYR A 114 12.07 8.90 -9.13
C TYR A 114 11.72 10.29 -9.69
N ALA A 115 12.76 11.04 -10.10
CA ALA A 115 12.67 12.47 -10.46
C ALA A 115 11.88 12.76 -11.75
N GLY A 116 11.27 11.75 -12.37
CA GLY A 116 10.36 11.90 -13.50
C GLY A 116 8.98 11.43 -13.08
N LYS A 117 8.17 12.31 -12.45
CA LYS A 117 6.77 12.03 -12.14
C LYS A 117 6.07 11.50 -13.38
N ASN A 118 5.79 10.21 -13.43
CA ASN A 118 5.11 9.63 -14.55
C ASN A 118 3.65 10.09 -14.52
N LYS A 119 3.09 10.40 -15.67
CA LYS A 119 1.67 10.77 -15.78
C LYS A 119 0.77 9.64 -15.24
N ALA A 120 1.17 8.38 -15.41
CA ALA A 120 0.43 7.22 -14.92
C ALA A 120 0.38 7.17 -13.39
N GLU A 121 1.51 7.39 -12.70
CA GLU A 121 1.60 7.46 -11.24
C GLU A 121 0.75 8.61 -10.67
N LEU A 122 0.81 9.80 -11.29
CA LEU A 122 0.00 10.95 -10.88
C LEU A 122 -1.51 10.69 -11.02
N ILE A 123 -1.91 10.01 -12.09
CA ILE A 123 -3.30 9.59 -12.29
C ILE A 123 -3.69 8.59 -11.20
N LEU A 124 -2.82 7.61 -10.88
CA LEU A 124 -3.10 6.63 -9.85
C LEU A 124 -3.18 7.25 -8.45
N LEU A 125 -2.27 8.17 -8.10
CA LEU A 125 -2.36 8.96 -6.87
C LEU A 125 -3.70 9.70 -6.77
N SER A 126 -4.11 10.36 -7.85
CA SER A 126 -5.40 11.07 -7.91
C SER A 126 -6.58 10.10 -7.73
N LYS A 127 -6.51 8.89 -8.31
CA LYS A 127 -7.54 7.85 -8.11
C LYS A 127 -7.62 7.41 -6.63
N ILE A 128 -6.49 7.29 -5.92
CA ILE A 128 -6.45 6.94 -4.49
C ILE A 128 -7.05 8.07 -3.64
N GLU A 129 -6.67 9.32 -3.91
CA GLU A 129 -7.22 10.47 -3.19
C GLU A 129 -8.75 10.58 -3.35
N ILE A 130 -9.27 10.39 -4.56
CA ILE A 130 -10.71 10.39 -4.82
C ILE A 130 -11.40 9.22 -4.11
N LEU A 131 -10.76 8.05 -4.04
CA LEU A 131 -11.32 6.88 -3.37
C LEU A 131 -11.50 7.10 -1.85
N PHE A 132 -10.63 7.90 -1.24
CA PHE A 132 -10.63 8.15 0.20
C PHE A 132 -11.52 9.30 0.66
N ARG A 133 -12.06 10.09 -0.28
CA ARG A 133 -13.11 11.10 -0.03
C ARG A 133 -14.43 10.43 0.34
#